data_AF-A0A2B8A0R6-F1
#
_entry.id   AF-A0A2B8A0R6-F1
#
_cell.length_a   1.000
_cell.length_b   1.000
_cell.length_c   1.000
_cell.angle_alpha   90.00
_cell.angle_beta   90.00
_cell.angle_gamma   90.00
#
_symmetry.space_group_name_H-M   'P 1'
#
loop_
_entity.id
_entity.type
_entity.pdbx_description
1 polymer ?
#
loop_
_entity_poly.entity_id
_entity_poly.type
_entity_poly.pdbx_seq_one_letter_code
_entity_poly.pdbx_strand_id
1 'polypeptide(L)'
;ANRINDAEVMNKMKDKNFYELTLTNKGGLAMPVIIQWKYKDGSVEIEKIPAEIWRNNEQKITKVFAKDKEAASVTIDPKEETSDIDAANNTFPREKQVSKFDDFKEKQKKK
;
A
#
# COMPACT_ATOMS: atom_id res chain seq x y z
N ALA A 1 -2.86 22.09 -28.87
CA ALA A 1 -3.42 22.31 -27.52
C ALA A 1 -4.21 21.06 -27.13
N ASN A 2 -3.73 20.29 -26.16
CA ASN A 2 -4.43 19.11 -25.66
C ASN A 2 -5.62 19.58 -24.81
N ARG A 3 -6.77 19.83 -25.44
CA ARG A 3 -8.05 20.06 -24.72
C ARG A 3 -8.51 18.71 -24.19
N ILE A 4 -8.19 18.45 -22.94
CA ILE A 4 -8.83 17.39 -22.17
C ILE A 4 -10.33 17.74 -22.11
N ASN A 5 -11.20 16.82 -22.53
CA ASN A 5 -12.64 17.00 -22.47
C ASN A 5 -13.10 16.64 -21.05
N ASP A 6 -13.35 17.66 -20.22
CA ASP A 6 -13.67 17.51 -18.80
C ASP A 6 -14.85 16.56 -18.54
N ALA A 7 -15.84 16.54 -19.44
CA ALA A 7 -17.00 15.65 -19.35
C ALA A 7 -16.63 14.17 -19.55
N GLU A 8 -15.65 13.89 -20.41
CA GLU A 8 -15.17 12.53 -20.66
C GLU A 8 -14.34 12.00 -19.49
N VAL A 9 -13.53 12.87 -18.86
CA VAL A 9 -12.75 12.54 -17.66
C VAL A 9 -13.68 12.24 -16.49
N MET A 10 -14.70 13.07 -16.27
CA MET A 10 -15.69 12.88 -15.22
C MET A 10 -16.45 11.55 -15.36
N ASN A 11 -16.84 11.18 -16.58
CA ASN A 11 -17.50 9.89 -16.82
C ASN A 11 -16.56 8.70 -16.58
N LYS A 12 -15.28 8.79 -16.95
CA LYS A 12 -14.29 7.72 -16.67
C LYS A 12 -14.00 7.54 -15.18
N MET A 13 -14.24 8.56 -14.36
CA MET A 13 -13.98 8.57 -12.92
C MET A 13 -15.18 8.15 -12.06
N LYS A 14 -16.41 8.19 -12.62
CA LYS A 14 -17.65 7.95 -11.86
C LYS A 14 -17.74 6.58 -11.20
N ASP A 15 -17.23 5.54 -11.86
CA ASP A 15 -17.35 4.15 -11.41
C ASP A 15 -16.06 3.62 -10.76
N LYS A 16 -15.10 4.51 -10.45
CA LYS A 16 -13.82 4.14 -9.84
C LYS A 16 -13.89 4.22 -8.32
N ASN A 17 -13.17 3.33 -7.66
CA ASN A 17 -12.89 3.38 -6.24
C ASN A 17 -11.65 4.22 -5.99
N PHE A 18 -11.75 5.23 -5.13
CA PHE A 18 -10.65 6.11 -4.79
C PHE A 18 -10.07 5.76 -3.42
N TYR A 19 -8.76 5.58 -3.39
CA TYR A 19 -8.00 5.27 -2.17
C TYR A 19 -6.92 6.31 -1.97
N GLU A 20 -6.85 6.90 -0.78
CA GLU A 20 -5.76 7.78 -0.39
C GLU A 20 -4.78 7.02 0.50
N LEU A 21 -3.51 6.95 0.08
CA LEU A 21 -2.44 6.42 0.91
C LEU A 21 -1.53 7.54 1.34
N THR A 22 -1.25 7.57 2.65
CA THR A 22 -0.24 8.43 3.24
C THR A 22 0.95 7.58 3.66
N LEU A 23 2.10 7.84 3.03
CA LEU A 23 3.35 7.12 3.23
C LEU A 23 4.33 8.04 3.96
N THR A 24 5.02 7.51 4.97
CA THR A 24 6.01 8.26 5.75
C THR A 24 7.37 7.56 5.63
N ASN A 25 8.38 8.29 5.18
CA ASN A 25 9.75 7.80 5.16
C ASN A 25 10.46 8.18 6.47
N LYS A 26 10.80 7.18 7.28
CA LYS A 26 11.50 7.37 8.56
C LYS A 26 13.03 7.16 8.45
N GLY A 27 13.51 6.64 7.32
CA GLY A 27 14.93 6.28 7.13
C GLY A 27 15.76 7.35 6.43
N GLY A 28 15.13 8.42 5.91
CA GLY A 28 15.82 9.53 5.25
C GLY A 28 16.42 9.21 3.87
N LEU A 29 16.25 7.97 3.38
CA LEU A 29 16.68 7.57 2.04
C LEU A 29 15.45 7.49 1.13
N ALA A 30 15.42 8.27 0.05
CA ALA A 30 14.33 8.22 -0.93
C ALA A 30 14.38 6.88 -1.70
N MET A 31 13.41 6.00 -1.44
CA MET A 31 13.34 4.67 -2.03
C MET A 31 12.04 4.45 -2.83
N PRO A 32 12.06 3.59 -3.87
CA PRO A 32 10.85 3.21 -4.57
C PRO A 32 9.86 2.54 -3.62
N VAL A 33 8.58 2.83 -3.77
CA VAL A 33 7.51 2.20 -2.98
C VAL A 33 6.80 1.17 -3.85
N ILE A 34 6.78 -0.08 -3.41
CA ILE A 34 6.05 -1.16 -4.08
C ILE A 34 4.76 -1.36 -3.31
N ILE A 35 3.61 -1.29 -3.99
CA ILE A 35 2.30 -1.44 -3.37
C ILE A 35 1.62 -2.64 -4.01
N GLN A 36 1.15 -3.55 -3.18
CA GLN A 36 0.29 -4.66 -3.59
C GLN A 36 -1.15 -4.37 -3.17
N TRP A 37 -2.03 -4.36 -4.15
CA TRP A 37 -3.47 -4.28 -3.96
C TRP A 37 -4.03 -5.69 -4.04
N LYS A 38 -4.72 -6.14 -3.00
CA LYS A 38 -5.54 -7.35 -3.02
C LYS A 38 -6.99 -6.93 -3.08
N TYR A 39 -7.70 -7.37 -4.11
CA TYR A 39 -9.09 -7.00 -4.33
C TYR A 39 -10.05 -8.00 -3.70
N LYS A 40 -11.30 -7.58 -3.47
CA LYS A 40 -12.35 -8.46 -2.93
C LYS A 40 -12.70 -9.65 -3.84
N ASP A 41 -12.42 -9.54 -5.14
CA ASP A 41 -12.60 -10.63 -6.11
C ASP A 41 -11.45 -11.67 -6.08
N GLY A 42 -10.44 -11.46 -5.23
CA GLY A 42 -9.27 -12.34 -5.11
C GLY A 42 -8.12 -12.02 -6.07
N SER A 43 -8.29 -11.06 -6.98
CA SER A 43 -7.21 -10.60 -7.85
C SER A 43 -6.18 -9.75 -7.10
N VAL A 44 -4.95 -9.77 -7.58
CA VAL A 44 -3.81 -9.03 -6.99
C VAL A 44 -3.18 -8.16 -8.06
N GLU A 45 -2.89 -6.91 -7.71
CA GLU A 45 -2.20 -5.95 -8.57
C GLU A 45 -0.98 -5.38 -7.83
N ILE A 46 0.17 -5.34 -8.51
CA ILE A 46 1.40 -4.78 -7.97
C ILE A 46 1.70 -3.48 -8.71
N GLU A 47 1.77 -2.38 -7.97
CA GLU A 47 2.08 -1.06 -8.48
C GLU A 47 3.42 -0.59 -7.90
N LYS A 48 4.39 -0.30 -8.78
CA LYS A 48 5.71 0.21 -8.39
C LYS A 48 5.76 1.71 -8.59
N ILE A 49 6.05 2.42 -7.53
CA ILE A 49 6.15 3.87 -7.51
C ILE A 49 7.63 4.24 -7.41
N PRO A 50 8.18 4.97 -8.39
CA PRO A 50 9.59 5.35 -8.37
C PRO A 50 9.87 6.32 -7.21
N ALA A 51 11.12 6.37 -6.76
CA ALA A 51 11.55 7.23 -5.66
C ALA A 51 11.32 8.74 -5.91
N GLU A 52 11.02 9.14 -7.15
CA GLU A 52 10.71 10.53 -7.51
C GLU A 52 9.51 11.11 -6.74
N ILE A 53 8.63 10.28 -6.19
CA ILE A 53 7.52 10.76 -5.34
C ILE A 53 7.98 11.56 -4.13
N TRP A 54 9.21 11.32 -3.66
CA TRP A 54 9.79 11.98 -2.50
C TRP A 54 10.34 13.38 -2.82
N ARG A 55 10.38 13.79 -4.11
CA ARG A 55 10.98 15.08 -4.54
C ARG A 55 10.31 16.31 -3.91
N ASN A 56 8.99 16.27 -3.74
CA ASN A 56 8.26 17.41 -3.17
C ASN A 56 8.29 17.41 -1.64
N ASN A 57 8.34 16.22 -1.03
CA ASN A 57 8.44 16.04 0.41
C ASN A 57 9.07 14.68 0.69
N GLU A 58 10.29 14.70 1.22
CA GLU A 58 11.08 13.49 1.46
C GLU A 58 10.60 12.70 2.68
N GLN A 59 9.85 13.33 3.59
CA GLN A 59 9.42 12.71 4.84
C GLN A 59 8.02 12.10 4.74
N LYS A 60 7.09 12.76 4.06
CA LYS A 60 5.69 12.34 4.00
C LYS A 60 5.08 12.68 2.65
N ILE A 61 4.47 11.69 2.02
CA ILE A 61 3.75 11.86 0.76
C ILE A 61 2.36 11.28 0.87
N THR A 62 1.39 11.96 0.25
CA THR A 62 0.02 11.49 0.15
C THR A 62 -0.30 11.33 -1.33
N LYS A 63 -0.76 10.14 -1.72
CA LYS A 63 -1.10 9.81 -3.09
C LYS A 63 -2.46 9.16 -3.17
N VAL A 64 -3.27 9.63 -4.13
CA VAL A 64 -4.60 9.10 -4.43
C VAL A 64 -4.49 8.11 -5.60
N PHE A 65 -5.16 6.97 -5.45
CA PHE A 65 -5.23 5.90 -6.44
C PHE A 65 -6.69 5.71 -6.85
N ALA A 66 -6.94 5.75 -8.16
CA ALA A 66 -8.24 5.39 -8.73
C ALA A 66 -8.16 3.94 -9.24
N LYS A 67 -8.96 3.05 -8.66
CA LYS A 67 -8.99 1.61 -9.02
C LYS A 67 -10.38 1.24 -9.52
N ASP A 68 -10.43 0.35 -10.50
CA ASP A 68 -11.69 -0.22 -11.00
C ASP A 68 -12.38 -1.12 -9.97
N LYS A 69 -11.59 -1.76 -9.12
CA LYS A 69 -12.04 -2.78 -8.18
C LYS A 69 -11.92 -2.31 -6.74
N GLU A 70 -12.78 -2.86 -5.90
CA GLU A 70 -12.73 -2.59 -4.47
C GLU A 70 -11.57 -3.36 -3.81
N ALA A 71 -10.61 -2.63 -3.24
CA ALA A 71 -9.48 -3.18 -2.51
C ALA A 71 -9.93 -3.77 -1.16
N ALA A 72 -9.54 -5.01 -0.90
CA ALA A 72 -9.73 -5.71 0.37
C ALA A 72 -8.55 -5.46 1.33
N SER A 73 -7.32 -5.50 0.80
CA SER A 73 -6.11 -5.18 1.56
C SER A 73 -5.06 -4.51 0.69
N VAL A 74 -4.20 -3.75 1.35
CA VAL A 74 -3.06 -3.06 0.73
C VAL A 74 -1.81 -3.42 1.50
N THR A 75 -0.79 -3.91 0.81
CA THR A 75 0.49 -4.28 1.41
C THR A 75 1.60 -3.48 0.74
N ILE A 76 2.38 -2.76 1.53
CA ILE A 76 3.60 -2.08 1.10
C ILE A 76 4.74 -3.09 1.14
N ASP A 77 5.54 -3.12 0.08
CA ASP A 77 6.67 -4.01 -0.09
C ASP A 77 6.37 -5.50 0.19
N PRO A 78 5.49 -6.13 -0.61
CA PRO A 78 5.09 -7.53 -0.40
C PRO A 78 6.22 -8.55 -0.52
N LYS A 79 7.35 -8.15 -1.10
CA LYS A 79 8.51 -9.01 -1.35
C LYS A 79 9.66 -8.76 -0.39
N GLU A 80 9.49 -7.85 0.57
CA GLU A 80 10.55 -7.42 1.49
C GLU A 80 11.82 -7.01 0.73
N GLU A 81 11.65 -6.36 -0.44
CA GLU A 81 12.76 -5.88 -1.28
C GLU A 81 13.42 -4.63 -0.65
N THR A 82 12.70 -3.95 0.25
CA THR A 82 13.19 -2.79 1.01
C THR A 82 13.57 -3.21 2.42
N SER A 83 14.71 -2.71 2.91
CA SER A 83 15.17 -2.96 4.29
C SER A 83 14.36 -2.14 5.31
N ASP A 84 13.05 -2.37 5.39
CA ASP A 84 12.19 -1.78 6.42
C ASP A 84 12.35 -2.53 7.75
N ILE A 85 12.30 -1.78 8.85
CA ILE A 85 12.49 -2.27 10.22
C ILE A 85 11.19 -2.90 10.76
N ASP A 86 10.02 -2.53 10.23
CA ASP A 86 8.73 -2.96 10.76
C ASP A 86 7.72 -3.37 9.66
N ALA A 87 7.85 -4.61 9.19
CA ALA A 87 6.91 -5.22 8.23
C ALA A 87 5.48 -5.37 8.78
N ALA A 88 5.26 -5.27 10.11
CA ALA A 88 3.93 -5.42 10.70
C ALA A 88 3.02 -4.21 10.45
N ASN A 89 3.59 -3.06 10.13
CA ASN A 89 2.83 -1.86 9.79
C ASN A 89 2.59 -1.68 8.28
N ASN A 90 3.19 -2.53 7.45
CA ASN A 90 3.13 -2.43 5.99
C ASN A 90 1.83 -2.92 5.38
N THR A 91 0.95 -3.56 6.15
CA THR A 91 -0.35 -4.05 5.64
C THR A 91 -1.52 -3.28 6.26
N PHE A 92 -2.46 -2.87 5.41
CA PHE A 92 -3.73 -2.29 5.77
C PHE A 92 -4.89 -3.16 5.24
N PRO A 93 -5.92 -3.47 6.05
CA PRO A 93 -6.00 -3.23 7.50
C PRO A 93 -4.91 -3.99 8.26
N ARG A 94 -4.46 -3.47 9.41
CA ARG A 94 -3.38 -4.10 10.18
C ARG A 94 -3.80 -5.49 10.65
N GLU A 95 -3.08 -6.50 10.20
CA GLU A 95 -3.22 -7.85 10.72
C GLU A 95 -2.44 -7.93 12.05
N LYS A 96 -3.09 -8.44 13.11
CA LYS A 96 -2.39 -8.72 14.36
C LYS A 96 -1.44 -9.88 14.12
N GLN A 97 -0.15 -9.58 13.93
CA GLN A 97 0.86 -10.63 13.88
C GLN A 97 0.96 -11.26 15.28
N VAL A 98 0.62 -12.54 15.38
CA VAL A 98 0.88 -13.32 16.59
C VAL A 98 2.39 -13.52 16.68
N SER A 99 2.99 -13.14 17.81
CA SER A 99 4.42 -13.34 18.01
C SER A 99 4.73 -14.84 17.98
N LYS A 100 5.78 -15.24 17.25
CA LYS A 100 6.26 -16.63 17.24
C LYS A 100 6.55 -17.15 18.66
N PHE A 101 6.87 -16.25 19.59
CA PHE A 101 7.09 -16.56 21.00
C PHE A 101 5.79 -16.83 21.75
N ASP A 102 4.71 -16.12 21.44
CA ASP A 102 3.40 -16.34 22.04
C ASP A 102 2.79 -17.66 21.55
N ASP A 103 2.94 -17.96 20.26
CA ASP A 103 2.60 -19.27 19.68
C ASP A 103 3.38 -20.42 20.35
N PHE A 104 4.67 -20.20 20.63
CA PHE A 104 5.51 -21.19 21.31
C PHE A 104 5.07 -21.42 22.76
N LYS A 105 4.73 -20.35 23.50
CA LYS A 105 4.21 -20.44 24.87
C LYS A 105 2.85 -21.12 24.93
N GLU A 106 1.94 -20.85 24.00
CA GLU A 106 0.66 -21.56 23.92
C GLU A 106 0.85 -23.05 23.66
N LYS A 107 1.77 -23.42 22.75
CA LYS A 107 2.09 -24.83 22.48
C LYS A 107 2.69 -25.55 23.69
N GLN A 108 3.48 -24.86 24.52
CA GLN A 108 3.98 -25.44 25.77
C GLN A 108 2.90 -25.59 26.85
N LYS A 109 1.94 -24.65 26.95
CA LYS A 109 0.82 -24.74 27.91
C LYS A 109 -0.22 -25.81 27.55
N LYS A 110 -0.32 -26.19 26.27
CA LYS A 110 -1.25 -27.22 25.77
C LYS A 110 -0.65 -28.65 25.82
N LYS A 111 0.60 -28.80 26.26
CA LYS A 111 1.25 -30.08 26.56
C LYS A 111 1.16 -30.35 28.06
#